data_AF-A0A0V8QB75-F1
#
_entry.id   AF-A0A0V8QB75-F1
#
_cell.length_a   1.000
_cell.length_b   1.000
_cell.length_c   1.000
_cell.angle_alpha   90.00
_cell.angle_beta   90.00
_cell.angle_gamma   90.00
#
_symmetry.space_group_name_H-M   'P 1'
#
loop_
_entity.id
_entity.type
_entity.pdbx_description
1 polymer ?
#
loop_
_entity_poly.entity_id
_entity_poly.type
_entity_poly.pdbx_seq_one_letter_code
_entity_poly.pdbx_strand_id
1 'polypeptide(L)'
;MSEREEKFEKNYLDNIRYYCLVMSEDYIRNHFSDIKRYASVIENRLDDEWCTLKSVLKDNSHILELAINHNVNYVLIDDKYEIDINL
;
A
#
# COMPACT_ATOMS: atom_id res chain seq x y z
N MET A 1 18.27 5.25 -15.51
CA MET A 1 17.34 4.25 -16.10
C MET A 1 17.12 3.19 -15.03
N SER A 2 15.87 2.99 -14.60
CA SER A 2 15.56 2.07 -13.49
C SER A 2 15.47 0.62 -14.00
N GLU A 3 15.93 -0.35 -13.20
CA GLU A 3 16.05 -1.80 -13.45
C GLU A 3 14.80 -2.52 -14.02
N ARG A 4 13.63 -1.86 -14.10
CA ARG A 4 12.39 -2.44 -14.66
C ARG A 4 12.44 -2.69 -16.16
N GLU A 5 13.17 -1.87 -16.93
CA GLU A 5 13.14 -1.92 -18.40
C GLU A 5 13.88 -3.14 -18.97
N GLU A 6 14.74 -3.81 -18.20
CA GLU A 6 15.52 -4.96 -18.67
C GLU A 6 14.79 -6.31 -18.57
N LYS A 7 13.69 -6.41 -17.82
CA LYS A 7 13.01 -7.70 -17.56
C LYS A 7 11.69 -7.94 -18.30
N PHE A 8 11.10 -6.90 -18.90
CA PHE A 8 9.79 -7.03 -19.55
C PHE A 8 9.78 -6.31 -20.90
N GLU A 9 9.27 -6.98 -21.93
CA GLU A 9 8.98 -6.33 -23.21
C GLU A 9 8.00 -5.17 -22.99
N LYS A 10 8.20 -4.06 -23.72
CA LYS A 10 7.34 -2.86 -23.63
C LYS A 10 5.84 -3.17 -23.74
N ASN A 11 5.47 -4.14 -24.59
CA ASN A 11 4.08 -4.56 -24.77
C ASN A 11 3.44 -5.15 -23.50
N TYR A 12 4.26 -5.70 -22.61
CA TYR A 12 3.80 -6.38 -21.40
C TYR A 12 3.54 -5.35 -20.31
N LEU A 13 4.40 -4.33 -20.23
CA LEU A 13 4.25 -3.21 -19.29
C LEU A 13 2.94 -2.44 -19.52
N ASP A 14 2.51 -2.25 -20.76
CA ASP A 14 1.25 -1.57 -21.09
C ASP A 14 0.00 -2.34 -20.61
N ASN A 15 0.12 -3.65 -20.37
CA ASN A 15 -0.96 -4.47 -19.84
C ASN A 15 -0.93 -4.59 -18.30
N ILE A 16 0.12 -4.09 -17.64
CA ILE A 16 0.21 -4.14 -16.17
C ILE A 16 -0.62 -3.00 -15.58
N ARG A 17 -1.77 -3.35 -15.04
CA ARG A 17 -2.54 -2.47 -14.16
C ARG A 17 -2.03 -2.63 -12.73
N TYR A 18 -1.79 -1.51 -12.07
CA TYR A 18 -1.43 -1.48 -10.65
C TYR A 18 -2.30 -0.46 -9.93
N TYR A 19 -2.68 -0.81 -8.70
CA TYR A 19 -3.45 0.03 -7.80
C TYR A 19 -2.69 0.15 -6.49
N CYS A 20 -2.48 1.38 -6.03
CA CYS A 20 -1.99 1.63 -4.68
C CYS A 20 -3.18 1.52 -3.70
N LEU A 21 -3.12 0.59 -2.75
CA LEU A 21 -4.08 0.55 -1.66
C LEU A 21 -3.61 1.51 -0.56
N VAL A 22 -4.44 2.49 -0.23
CA VAL A 22 -4.18 3.49 0.81
C VAL A 22 -5.30 3.43 1.83
N MET A 23 -4.98 3.40 3.11
CA MET A 23 -5.98 3.40 4.18
C MET A 23 -6.18 4.82 4.73
N SER A 24 -7.37 5.20 5.16
CA SER A 24 -7.53 6.49 5.85
C SER A 24 -6.87 6.44 7.23
N GLU A 25 -6.56 7.62 7.79
CA GLU A 25 -6.03 7.71 9.15
C GLU A 25 -6.99 7.08 10.17
N ASP A 26 -8.29 7.34 10.02
CA ASP A 26 -9.34 6.79 10.88
C ASP A 26 -9.42 5.27 10.78
N TYR A 27 -9.34 4.71 9.56
CA TYR A 27 -9.28 3.26 9.35
C TYR A 27 -8.08 2.65 10.07
N ILE A 28 -6.89 3.23 9.88
CA ILE A 28 -5.66 2.74 10.51
C ILE A 28 -5.78 2.77 12.03
N ARG A 29 -6.34 3.85 12.61
CA ARG A 29 -6.53 3.98 14.06
C ARG A 29 -7.51 2.96 14.61
N ASN A 30 -8.62 2.72 13.92
CA ASN A 30 -9.66 1.79 14.36
C ASN A 30 -9.26 0.31 14.18
N HIS A 31 -8.42 0.01 13.18
CA HIS A 31 -8.01 -1.36 12.84
C HIS A 31 -6.53 -1.65 13.12
N PHE A 32 -5.82 -0.79 13.86
CA PHE A 32 -4.38 -0.93 14.07
C PHE A 32 -3.99 -2.29 14.67
N SER A 33 -4.79 -2.82 15.59
CA SER A 33 -4.55 -4.14 16.20
C SER A 33 -4.59 -5.27 15.18
N ASP A 34 -5.51 -5.20 14.22
CA ASP A 34 -5.65 -6.18 13.16
C ASP A 34 -4.51 -6.02 12.14
N ILE A 35 -4.20 -4.79 11.74
CA ILE A 35 -3.08 -4.46 10.86
C ILE A 35 -1.76 -5.00 11.44
N LYS A 36 -1.51 -4.76 12.73
CA LYS A 36 -0.31 -5.26 13.42
C LYS A 36 -0.31 -6.79 13.49
N ARG A 37 -1.45 -7.42 13.77
CA ARG A 37 -1.56 -8.88 13.83
C ARG A 37 -1.23 -9.54 12.48
N TYR A 38 -1.66 -8.95 11.37
CA TYR A 38 -1.40 -9.50 10.03
C TYR A 38 -0.05 -9.09 9.45
N ALA A 39 0.57 -8.00 9.93
CA ALA A 39 1.90 -7.58 9.50
C ALA A 39 2.96 -8.67 9.71
N SER A 40 2.87 -9.40 10.83
CA SER A 40 3.80 -10.48 11.18
C SER A 40 3.45 -11.84 10.54
N VAL A 41 2.32 -11.95 9.83
CA VAL A 41 1.86 -13.21 9.20
C VAL A 41 2.60 -13.48 7.88
N ILE A 42 2.97 -12.43 7.14
CA ILE A 42 3.62 -12.56 5.82
C ILE A 42 5.15 -12.49 5.93
N GLU A 43 5.68 -11.63 6.79
CA GLU A 43 7.12 -11.57 7.10
C GLU A 43 7.30 -11.76 8.61
N ASN A 44 8.05 -12.80 9.02
CA ASN A 44 8.56 -12.93 10.40
C ASN A 44 9.62 -11.84 10.64
N ARG A 45 9.17 -10.60 10.81
CA ARG A 45 10.03 -9.51 11.27
C ARG A 45 10.28 -9.77 12.75
N LEU A 46 11.50 -10.21 13.06
CA LEU A 46 11.99 -10.50 14.41
C LEU A 46 11.84 -9.33 15.40
N ASP A 47 11.49 -8.14 14.92
CA ASP A 47 11.42 -6.92 15.70
C ASP A 47 10.11 -6.15 15.40
N ASP A 48 9.08 -6.43 16.21
CA ASP A 48 7.78 -5.74 16.17
C ASP A 48 7.89 -4.24 16.58
N GLU A 49 9.08 -3.76 16.96
CA GLU A 49 9.34 -2.37 17.36
C GLU A 49 9.12 -1.35 16.24
N TRP A 50 9.18 -1.77 14.97
CA TRP A 50 8.99 -0.87 13.81
C TRP A 50 7.53 -0.66 13.41
N CYS A 51 6.61 -1.57 13.80
CA CYS A 51 5.20 -1.45 13.48
C CYS A 51 4.46 -0.68 14.59
N THR A 52 4.66 0.64 14.60
CA THR A 52 3.96 1.58 15.48
C THR A 52 2.85 2.27 14.71
N LEU A 53 1.79 2.69 15.41
CA LEU A 53 0.71 3.46 14.77
C LEU A 53 1.25 4.71 14.04
N LYS A 54 2.27 5.35 14.62
CA LYS A 54 2.91 6.53 14.03
C LYS A 54 3.69 6.21 12.76
N SER A 55 4.39 5.08 12.68
CA SER A 55 5.09 4.68 11.45
C SER A 55 4.10 4.31 10.36
N VAL A 56 3.06 3.53 10.68
CA VAL A 56 2.01 3.16 9.71
C VAL A 56 1.29 4.39 9.14
N LEU A 57 0.94 5.35 9.99
CA LEU A 57 0.31 6.61 9.53
C LEU A 57 1.24 7.44 8.65
N LYS A 58 2.53 7.52 9.01
CA LYS A 58 3.52 8.27 8.24
C LYS A 58 3.76 7.63 6.87
N ASP A 59 3.95 6.32 6.84
CA ASP A 59 4.24 5.57 5.61
C ASP A 59 3.04 5.61 4.67
N ASN A 60 1.82 5.41 5.20
CA ASN A 60 0.60 5.48 4.40
C ASN A 60 0.35 6.89 3.84
N SER A 61 0.57 7.95 4.63
CA SER A 61 0.48 9.34 4.15
C SER A 61 1.50 9.62 3.04
N HIS A 62 2.73 9.12 3.18
CA HIS A 62 3.76 9.27 2.16
C HIS A 62 3.42 8.53 0.86
N ILE A 63 2.88 7.31 0.96
CA ILE A 63 2.41 6.55 -0.20
C ILE A 63 1.27 7.27 -0.93
N LEU A 64 0.32 7.86 -0.19
CA LEU A 64 -0.75 8.65 -0.77
C LEU A 64 -0.21 9.88 -1.53
N GLU A 65 0.72 10.60 -0.93
CA GLU A 65 1.36 11.75 -1.56
C GLU A 65 2.08 11.35 -2.85
N LEU A 66 2.83 10.24 -2.83
CA LEU A 66 3.49 9.70 -4.02
C LEU A 66 2.47 9.28 -5.09
N ALA A 67 1.38 8.60 -4.71
CA ALA A 67 0.35 8.17 -5.64
C ALA A 67 -0.30 9.36 -6.35
N ILE A 68 -0.60 10.43 -5.60
CA ILE A 68 -1.12 11.69 -6.14
C ILE A 68 -0.10 12.34 -7.07
N ASN A 69 1.15 12.49 -6.62
CA ASN A 69 2.22 13.16 -7.39
C ASN A 69 2.56 12.45 -8.71
N HIS A 70 2.46 11.12 -8.73
CA HIS A 70 2.71 10.31 -9.92
C HIS A 70 1.43 9.96 -10.71
N ASN A 71 0.28 10.52 -10.32
CA ASN A 71 -1.03 10.31 -10.93
C ASN A 71 -1.37 8.81 -11.12
N VAL A 72 -1.03 8.03 -10.10
CA VAL A 72 -1.21 6.58 -10.03
C VAL A 72 -2.63 6.28 -9.55
N ASN A 73 -3.24 5.23 -10.10
CA ASN A 73 -4.52 4.75 -9.60
C ASN A 73 -4.36 4.26 -8.15
N TYR A 74 -5.17 4.79 -7.24
CA TYR A 74 -5.20 4.33 -5.86
C TYR A 74 -6.63 4.09 -5.40
N VAL A 75 -6.78 3.17 -4.45
CA VAL A 75 -8.03 2.88 -3.75
C VAL A 75 -7.87 3.36 -2.33
N LEU A 76 -8.73 4.28 -1.91
CA LEU A 76 -8.80 4.76 -0.53
C LEU A 76 -9.78 3.89 0.26
N ILE A 77 -9.27 3.25 1.31
CA ILE A 77 -10.05 2.40 2.23
C ILE A 77 -10.34 3.24 3.49
N ASP A 78 -11.59 3.65 3.64
CA ASP A 78 -11.98 4.59 4.70
C ASP A 78 -12.72 3.93 5.87
N ASP A 79 -13.66 3.03 5.58
CA ASP A 79 -14.49 2.36 6.61
C ASP A 79 -14.38 0.84 6.56
N LYS A 80 -14.44 0.25 5.36
CA LYS A 80 -14.35 -1.19 5.15
C LYS A 80 -13.39 -1.51 4.04
N TYR A 81 -12.73 -2.66 4.18
CA TYR A 81 -11.90 -3.26 3.14
C TYR A 81 -12.79 -3.83 2.01
N GLU A 82 -13.41 -2.94 1.24
CA GLU A 82 -14.19 -3.25 0.04
C GLU A 82 -13.43 -2.69 -1.16
N ILE A 83 -12.73 -3.56 -1.88
CA ILE A 83 -11.98 -3.18 -3.08
C ILE A 83 -12.87 -3.46 -4.29
N ASP A 84 -13.48 -2.40 -4.83
CA ASP A 84 -14.19 -2.46 -6.12
C ASP A 84 -13.24 -1.97 -7.24
N ILE A 85 -12.39 -2.88 -7.72
CA ILE A 85 -11.51 -2.64 -8.87
C ILE A 85 -11.94 -3.53 -10.04
N ASN A 86 -12.21 -2.91 -11.19
CA ASN A 86 -12.34 -3.63 -12.45
C ASN A 86 -10.93 -3.93 -13.00
N LEU A 87 -10.46 -5.17 -12.76
CA LEU A 87 -9.20 -5.70 -13.29
C LEU A 87 -9.33 -6.04 -14.78
#